data_AF-B2JF83-F1
#
_entry.id   AF-B2JF83-F1
#
_cell.length_a   1.000
_cell.length_b   1.000
_cell.length_c   1.000
_cell.angle_alpha   90.00
_cell.angle_beta   90.00
_cell.angle_gamma   90.00
#
_symmetry.space_group_name_H-M   'P 1'
#
loop_
_entity.id
_entity.type
_entity.pdbx_description
1 polymer ?
#
loop_
_entity_poly.entity_id
_entity_poly.type
_entity_poly.pdbx_seq_one_letter_code
_entity_poly.pdbx_strand_id
1 'polypeptide(L)'
;MDTTARARIAITPLGIVALILFVALCTWVEYVFWAREHASNMDELLGASDGVLSGMPHWRAFQNRLLTPYLMDLFRNVSQNPYNEFAKVFLTLENFVLCICAYALTRRVSLTIVALVASSALWVYCMHYFSYPWDFTESMMLTLLFLLAIRSEGIFPFVILFILFVLSRESCTFIGLFLILRGVSPIAFGRRMEVRSLTWGGILIVVGVAITEVLRKTLFKASMLPGVGADTLHEKFENHFHYLHNGKVFLVGSKGYDISLIYAMLMLVFLACAYVGYREKARNLLAIGITMTLYTLSIFIFGVLDEVRLYQPMTGILSLTVLYLLFETGSGQKWRATNLPFLTRRGWS
;
A
#
# COMPACT_ATOMS: atom_id res chain seq x y z
N MET A 1 -8.79 15.68 -29.17
CA MET A 1 -9.79 15.90 -28.11
C MET A 1 -11.09 15.36 -28.65
N ASP A 2 -11.36 14.09 -28.40
CA ASP A 2 -12.55 13.41 -28.91
C ASP A 2 -13.57 13.38 -27.77
N THR A 3 -14.53 14.31 -27.81
CA THR A 3 -15.67 14.40 -26.90
C THR A 3 -16.70 13.32 -27.26
N THR A 4 -16.30 12.05 -27.18
CA THR A 4 -17.29 10.99 -27.07
C THR A 4 -17.94 11.16 -25.70
N ALA A 5 -19.19 11.59 -25.70
CA ALA A 5 -20.05 11.69 -24.54
C ALA A 5 -20.14 10.29 -23.90
N ARG A 6 -19.19 9.97 -23.01
CA ARG A 6 -19.30 8.83 -22.11
C ARG A 6 -20.55 9.10 -21.30
N ALA A 7 -21.62 8.33 -21.54
CA ALA A 7 -22.82 8.35 -20.74
C ALA A 7 -22.38 8.21 -19.28
N ARG A 8 -22.41 9.32 -18.54
CA ARG A 8 -22.15 9.29 -17.11
C ARG A 8 -23.36 8.57 -16.54
N ILE A 9 -23.21 7.31 -16.18
CA ILE A 9 -24.17 6.65 -15.30
C ILE A 9 -24.16 7.51 -14.03
N ALA A 10 -25.18 8.36 -13.88
CA ALA A 10 -25.39 9.09 -12.66
C ALA A 10 -25.56 8.02 -11.58
N ILE A 11 -24.69 8.03 -10.56
CA ILE A 11 -24.88 7.11 -9.44
C ILE A 11 -26.20 7.53 -8.79
N THR A 12 -27.21 6.69 -8.92
CA THR A 12 -28.48 6.91 -8.26
C THR A 12 -28.29 6.77 -6.75
N PRO A 13 -29.11 7.41 -5.91
CA PRO A 13 -29.06 7.20 -4.47
C PRO A 13 -29.08 5.72 -4.08
N LEU A 14 -29.88 4.91 -4.80
CA LEU A 14 -29.93 3.45 -4.63
C LEU A 14 -28.58 2.78 -4.96
N GLY A 15 -27.88 3.23 -6.01
CA GLY A 15 -26.55 2.74 -6.36
C GLY A 15 -25.50 3.09 -5.30
N ILE A 16 -25.60 4.26 -4.65
CA ILE A 16 -24.73 4.63 -3.52
C ILE A 16 -25.00 3.71 -2.33
N VAL A 17 -26.26 3.50 -1.96
CA VAL A 17 -26.64 2.61 -0.86
C VAL A 17 -26.17 1.18 -1.14
N ALA A 18 -26.35 0.67 -2.35
CA ALA A 18 -25.88 -0.66 -2.74
C ALA A 18 -24.34 -0.77 -2.62
N LEU A 19 -23.59 0.25 -3.04
CA LEU A 19 -22.13 0.28 -2.90
C LEU A 19 -21.70 0.31 -1.43
N ILE A 20 -22.38 1.09 -0.57
CA ILE A 20 -22.11 1.14 0.88
C ILE A 20 -22.36 -0.23 1.52
N LEU A 21 -23.48 -0.87 1.21
CA LEU A 21 -23.79 -2.22 1.71
C LEU A 21 -22.76 -3.24 1.23
N PHE A 22 -22.27 -3.10 -0.01
CA PHE A 22 -21.24 -3.98 -0.56
C PHE A 22 -19.87 -3.75 0.10
N VAL A 23 -19.49 -2.50 0.38
CA VAL A 23 -18.32 -2.17 1.22
C VAL A 23 -18.44 -2.82 2.59
N ALA A 24 -19.60 -2.69 3.25
CA ALA A 24 -19.84 -3.31 4.56
C ALA A 24 -19.72 -4.84 4.51
N LEU A 25 -20.19 -5.48 3.44
CA LEU A 25 -20.04 -6.92 3.23
C LEU A 25 -18.57 -7.34 3.08
N CYS A 26 -17.80 -6.67 2.21
CA CYS A 26 -16.37 -6.95 2.04
C CYS A 26 -15.60 -6.76 3.35
N THR A 27 -15.84 -5.65 4.06
CA THR A 27 -15.24 -5.41 5.37
C THR A 27 -15.62 -6.49 6.38
N TRP A 28 -16.89 -6.92 6.41
CA TRP A 28 -17.30 -7.99 7.32
C TRP A 28 -16.56 -9.30 7.04
N VAL A 29 -16.41 -9.67 5.77
CA VAL A 29 -15.63 -10.86 5.38
C VAL A 29 -14.18 -10.72 5.84
N GLU A 30 -13.50 -9.63 5.49
CA GLU A 30 -12.12 -9.37 5.92
C GLU A 30 -11.96 -9.42 7.44
N TYR A 31 -12.86 -8.77 8.17
CA TYR A 31 -12.84 -8.75 9.62
C TYR A 31 -13.06 -10.13 10.23
N VAL A 32 -13.96 -10.96 9.70
CA VAL A 32 -14.17 -12.33 10.21
C VAL A 32 -12.91 -13.18 10.07
N PHE A 33 -12.24 -13.11 8.92
CA PHE A 33 -10.96 -13.81 8.72
C PHE A 33 -9.87 -13.23 9.62
N TRP A 34 -9.80 -11.91 9.74
CA TRP A 34 -8.84 -11.23 10.60
C TRP A 34 -9.03 -11.63 12.07
N ALA A 35 -10.24 -11.51 12.60
CA ALA A 35 -10.55 -11.82 13.99
C ALA A 35 -10.25 -13.29 14.30
N ARG A 36 -10.52 -14.21 13.37
CA ARG A 36 -10.20 -15.63 13.54
C ARG A 36 -8.70 -15.88 13.66
N GLU A 37 -7.89 -15.22 12.83
CA GLU A 37 -6.44 -15.39 12.81
C GLU A 37 -5.75 -14.74 14.04
N HIS A 38 -6.33 -13.65 14.56
CA HIS A 38 -5.71 -12.84 15.62
C HIS A 38 -6.27 -13.13 17.02
N ALA A 39 -7.34 -13.94 17.14
CA ALA A 39 -8.03 -14.19 18.41
C ALA A 39 -7.09 -14.69 19.53
N SER A 40 -6.09 -15.52 19.21
CA SER A 40 -5.15 -16.06 20.20
C SER A 40 -3.96 -15.14 20.52
N ASN A 41 -3.72 -14.11 19.69
CA ASN A 41 -2.50 -13.29 19.74
C ASN A 41 -2.82 -11.79 19.99
N MET A 42 -4.06 -11.47 20.38
CA MET A 42 -4.53 -10.09 20.52
C MET A 42 -3.71 -9.28 21.53
N ASP A 43 -3.37 -9.90 22.66
CA ASP A 43 -2.58 -9.28 23.73
C ASP A 43 -1.16 -8.93 23.25
N GLU A 44 -0.56 -9.79 22.42
CA GLU A 44 0.77 -9.55 21.85
C GLU A 44 0.76 -8.34 20.91
N LEU A 45 -0.29 -8.19 20.10
CA LEU A 45 -0.40 -7.07 19.16
C LEU A 45 -0.70 -5.74 19.84
N LEU A 46 -1.52 -5.78 20.89
CA LEU A 46 -1.74 -4.66 21.79
C LEU A 46 -0.44 -4.27 22.50
N GLY A 47 0.29 -5.26 23.02
CA GLY A 47 1.60 -5.10 23.62
C GLY A 47 2.61 -4.47 22.66
N ALA A 48 2.64 -4.90 21.40
CA ALA A 48 3.50 -4.33 20.37
C ALA A 48 3.21 -2.83 20.12
N SER A 49 1.93 -2.46 20.14
CA SER A 49 1.48 -1.07 19.96
C SER A 49 1.86 -0.21 21.18
N ASP A 50 1.68 -0.76 22.39
CA ASP A 50 2.05 -0.09 23.64
C ASP A 50 3.55 0.04 23.82
N GLY A 51 4.29 -0.94 23.32
CA GLY A 51 5.74 -0.90 23.22
C GLY A 51 6.19 0.36 22.48
N VAL A 52 5.57 0.72 21.36
CA VAL A 52 5.93 1.94 20.63
C VAL A 52 5.77 3.21 21.49
N LEU A 53 4.64 3.34 22.20
CA LEU A 53 4.35 4.53 23.02
C LEU A 53 5.20 4.59 24.30
N SER A 54 5.53 3.45 24.88
CA SER A 54 6.35 3.36 26.10
C SER A 54 7.85 3.46 25.83
N GLY A 55 8.26 3.40 24.56
CA GLY A 55 9.66 3.33 24.14
C GLY A 55 10.25 1.93 24.20
N MET A 56 9.40 0.90 24.31
CA MET A 56 9.76 -0.51 24.35
C MET A 56 9.14 -1.35 23.21
N PRO A 57 9.28 -0.97 21.92
CA PRO A 57 8.66 -1.71 20.83
C PRO A 57 9.28 -3.12 20.65
N HIS A 58 8.63 -4.00 19.86
CA HIS A 58 9.21 -5.30 19.49
C HIS A 58 10.59 -5.14 18.85
N TRP A 59 10.72 -4.18 17.94
CA TRP A 59 11.95 -3.88 17.22
C TRP A 59 12.20 -2.38 17.24
N ARG A 60 13.46 -1.96 17.28
CA ARG A 60 13.82 -0.53 17.17
C ARG A 60 13.23 0.12 15.90
N ALA A 61 13.14 -0.64 14.82
CA ALA A 61 12.54 -0.18 13.57
C ALA A 61 11.07 0.24 13.73
N PHE A 62 10.36 -0.21 14.76
CA PHE A 62 8.94 0.12 14.94
C PHE A 62 8.74 1.45 15.68
N GLN A 63 9.81 2.08 16.19
CA GLN A 63 9.70 3.27 17.05
C GLN A 63 9.13 4.51 16.32
N ASN A 64 9.25 4.58 15.00
CA ASN A 64 8.70 5.70 14.21
C ASN A 64 7.22 5.54 13.88
N ARG A 65 6.59 4.42 14.27
CA ARG A 65 5.19 4.08 13.95
C ARG A 65 4.23 4.68 14.97
N LEU A 66 4.37 5.96 15.31
CA LEU A 66 3.62 6.60 16.40
C LEU A 66 2.15 6.87 16.08
N LEU A 67 1.80 7.15 14.82
CA LEU A 67 0.44 7.59 14.46
C LEU A 67 -0.60 6.56 14.90
N THR A 68 -0.37 5.30 14.56
CA THR A 68 -1.36 4.24 14.73
C THR A 68 -1.52 3.77 16.17
N PRO A 69 -0.46 3.63 16.98
CA PRO A 69 -0.55 3.46 18.42
C PRO A 69 -1.27 4.60 19.13
N TYR A 70 -1.05 5.87 18.75
CA TYR A 70 -1.84 6.98 19.31
C TYR A 70 -3.32 6.88 18.94
N LEU A 71 -3.64 6.50 17.71
CA LEU A 71 -5.03 6.25 17.32
C LEU A 71 -5.62 5.07 18.09
N MET A 72 -4.85 4.00 18.32
CA MET A 72 -5.28 2.86 19.14
C MET A 72 -5.60 3.28 20.58
N ASP A 73 -4.79 4.17 21.16
CA ASP A 73 -5.01 4.70 22.51
C ASP A 73 -6.33 5.48 22.61
N LEU A 74 -6.72 6.20 21.56
CA LEU A 74 -8.06 6.83 21.49
C LEU A 74 -9.19 5.79 21.54
N PHE A 75 -9.01 4.62 20.89
CA PHE A 75 -10.01 3.55 20.91
C PHE A 75 -10.15 2.90 22.29
N ARG A 76 -9.08 2.89 23.11
CA ARG A 76 -9.13 2.40 24.50
C ARG A 76 -10.06 3.20 25.38
N ASN A 77 -10.23 4.49 25.08
CA ASN A 77 -11.12 5.36 25.85
C ASN A 77 -12.61 5.11 25.54
N VAL A 78 -12.93 4.38 24.46
CA VAL A 78 -14.32 4.21 23.98
C VAL A 78 -14.75 2.74 23.85
N SER A 79 -13.83 1.79 23.88
CA SER A 79 -14.13 0.36 23.72
C SER A 79 -13.34 -0.51 24.71
N GLN A 80 -14.02 -1.52 25.26
CA GLN A 80 -13.38 -2.59 26.04
C GLN A 80 -12.55 -3.54 25.16
N ASN A 81 -12.77 -3.51 23.85
CA ASN A 81 -11.98 -4.26 22.87
C ASN A 81 -11.44 -3.31 21.79
N PRO A 82 -10.44 -2.50 22.15
CA PRO A 82 -9.98 -1.38 21.32
C PRO A 82 -9.46 -1.85 19.97
N TYR A 83 -8.73 -2.98 19.92
CA TYR A 83 -8.14 -3.42 18.67
C TYR A 83 -9.17 -3.98 17.69
N ASN A 84 -10.18 -4.72 18.17
CA ASN A 84 -11.26 -5.19 17.30
C ASN A 84 -12.04 -4.02 16.69
N GLU A 85 -12.36 -2.99 17.48
CA GLU A 85 -13.04 -1.80 16.96
C GLU A 85 -12.15 -1.00 16.01
N PHE A 86 -10.86 -0.87 16.32
CA PHE A 86 -9.89 -0.25 15.43
C PHE A 86 -9.84 -0.98 14.08
N ALA A 87 -9.70 -2.31 14.08
CA ALA A 87 -9.62 -3.12 12.86
C ALA A 87 -10.89 -2.96 11.99
N LYS A 88 -12.09 -3.00 12.60
CA LYS A 88 -13.35 -2.78 11.87
C LYS A 88 -13.38 -1.41 11.20
N VAL A 89 -13.00 -0.35 11.93
CA VAL A 89 -13.01 1.03 11.41
C VAL A 89 -11.98 1.18 10.29
N PHE A 90 -10.77 0.66 10.48
CA PHE A 90 -9.69 0.82 9.50
C PHE A 90 -9.88 -0.03 8.25
N LEU A 91 -10.40 -1.25 8.36
CA LEU A 91 -10.84 -2.04 7.20
C LEU A 91 -11.94 -1.34 6.41
N THR A 92 -12.93 -0.79 7.13
CA THR A 92 -14.00 0.00 6.50
C THR A 92 -13.43 1.20 5.76
N LEU A 93 -12.53 1.94 6.40
CA LEU A 93 -11.90 3.11 5.81
C LEU A 93 -11.03 2.75 4.60
N GLU A 94 -10.27 1.66 4.67
CA GLU A 94 -9.46 1.13 3.57
C GLU A 94 -10.31 0.81 2.34
N ASN A 95 -11.41 0.07 2.53
CA ASN A 95 -12.35 -0.26 1.46
C ASN A 95 -13.05 0.97 0.89
N PHE A 96 -13.39 1.95 1.72
CA PHE A 96 -13.94 3.22 1.25
C PHE A 96 -12.93 4.01 0.41
N VAL A 97 -11.69 4.14 0.89
CA VAL A 97 -10.60 4.82 0.17
C VAL A 97 -10.35 4.15 -1.17
N LEU A 98 -10.29 2.82 -1.21
CA LEU A 98 -10.16 2.05 -2.44
C LEU A 98 -11.31 2.32 -3.41
N CYS A 99 -12.56 2.28 -2.94
CA CYS A 99 -13.74 2.58 -3.75
C CYS A 99 -13.71 3.99 -4.33
N ILE A 100 -13.35 4.99 -3.52
CA ILE A 100 -13.19 6.38 -3.97
C ILE A 100 -12.12 6.46 -5.06
N CYS A 101 -10.97 5.81 -4.86
CA CYS A 101 -9.88 5.80 -5.83
C CYS A 101 -10.27 5.11 -7.14
N ALA A 102 -10.84 3.90 -7.07
CA ALA A 102 -11.25 3.13 -8.24
C ALA A 102 -12.34 3.86 -9.04
N TYR A 103 -13.32 4.46 -8.35
CA TYR A 103 -14.35 5.26 -9.00
C TYR A 103 -13.78 6.55 -9.59
N ALA A 104 -12.89 7.25 -8.88
CA ALA A 104 -12.24 8.45 -9.39
C ALA A 104 -11.42 8.17 -10.67
N LEU A 105 -10.75 7.02 -10.73
CA LEU A 105 -9.98 6.57 -11.89
C LEU A 105 -10.87 6.20 -13.07
N THR A 106 -11.86 5.32 -12.86
CA THR A 106 -12.60 4.67 -13.95
C THR A 106 -13.95 5.29 -14.27
N ARG A 107 -14.55 6.01 -13.31
CA ARG A 107 -15.94 6.50 -13.32
C ARG A 107 -16.98 5.39 -13.52
N ARG A 108 -16.66 4.14 -13.17
CA ARG A 108 -17.51 2.96 -13.37
C ARG A 108 -17.70 2.20 -12.06
N VAL A 109 -18.95 2.04 -11.64
CA VAL A 109 -19.30 1.32 -10.40
C VAL A 109 -18.92 -0.16 -10.52
N SER A 110 -19.12 -0.79 -11.68
CA SER A 110 -18.74 -2.20 -11.90
C SER A 110 -17.24 -2.44 -11.69
N LEU A 111 -16.37 -1.58 -12.24
CA LEU A 111 -14.92 -1.69 -12.03
C LEU A 111 -14.51 -1.35 -10.60
N THR A 112 -15.27 -0.49 -9.91
CA THR A 112 -15.07 -0.19 -8.49
C THR A 112 -15.34 -1.43 -7.64
N ILE A 113 -16.44 -2.13 -7.92
CA ILE A 113 -16.78 -3.42 -7.27
C ILE A 113 -15.70 -4.46 -7.54
N VAL A 114 -15.22 -4.58 -8.78
CA VAL A 114 -14.13 -5.50 -9.13
C VAL A 114 -12.84 -5.16 -8.37
N ALA A 115 -12.49 -3.87 -8.23
CA ALA A 115 -11.33 -3.42 -7.46
C ALA A 115 -11.44 -3.89 -6.01
N LEU A 116 -12.61 -3.66 -5.40
CA LEU A 116 -12.88 -4.00 -4.02
C LEU A 116 -12.80 -5.51 -3.80
N VAL A 117 -13.51 -6.31 -4.61
CA VAL A 117 -13.47 -7.78 -4.49
C VAL A 117 -12.06 -8.32 -4.66
N ALA A 118 -11.31 -7.84 -5.67
CA ALA A 118 -9.94 -8.30 -5.91
C ALA A 118 -9.01 -7.93 -4.74
N SER A 119 -9.12 -6.70 -4.23
CA SER A 119 -8.33 -6.24 -3.09
C SER A 119 -8.66 -7.02 -1.83
N SER A 120 -9.94 -7.21 -1.51
CA SER A 120 -10.39 -7.95 -0.32
C SER A 120 -9.98 -9.42 -0.37
N ALA A 121 -10.10 -10.08 -1.52
CA ALA A 121 -9.66 -11.46 -1.69
C ALA A 121 -8.15 -11.59 -1.48
N LEU A 122 -7.35 -10.67 -2.04
CA LEU A 122 -5.90 -10.68 -1.86
C LEU A 122 -5.50 -10.30 -0.43
N TRP A 123 -6.23 -9.38 0.21
CA TRP A 123 -6.01 -8.98 1.59
C TRP A 123 -6.21 -10.17 2.54
N VAL A 124 -7.30 -10.94 2.37
CA VAL A 124 -7.54 -12.18 3.12
C VAL A 124 -6.46 -13.22 2.82
N TYR A 125 -5.98 -13.32 1.57
CA TYR A 125 -4.90 -14.24 1.22
C TYR A 125 -3.56 -13.88 1.87
N CYS A 126 -3.28 -12.58 2.02
CA CYS A 126 -2.08 -12.06 2.67
C CYS A 126 -2.20 -11.96 4.20
N MET A 127 -3.26 -12.50 4.80
CA MET A 127 -3.47 -12.44 6.24
C MET A 127 -2.34 -13.12 6.99
N HIS A 128 -1.83 -12.44 8.01
CA HIS A 128 -0.86 -12.99 8.94
C HIS A 128 -1.24 -12.59 10.37
N TYR A 129 -0.97 -13.45 11.35
CA TYR A 129 -1.29 -13.15 12.76
C TYR A 129 -0.55 -11.91 13.33
N PHE A 130 0.55 -11.48 12.69
CA PHE A 130 1.24 -10.22 12.97
C PHE A 130 0.71 -9.03 12.16
N SER A 131 -0.56 -9.02 11.73
CA SER A 131 -1.12 -7.80 11.12
C SER A 131 -1.21 -6.74 12.20
N TYR A 132 -0.32 -5.75 12.13
CA TYR A 132 -0.24 -4.68 13.12
C TYR A 132 -1.12 -3.50 12.71
N PRO A 133 -1.46 -2.59 13.64
CA PRO A 133 -2.35 -1.46 13.33
C PRO A 133 -1.83 -0.58 12.18
N TRP A 134 -0.51 -0.37 12.10
CA TRP A 134 0.10 0.46 11.07
C TRP A 134 0.05 -0.15 9.66
N ASP A 135 -0.16 -1.47 9.52
CA ASP A 135 -0.28 -2.12 8.21
C ASP A 135 -1.55 -1.61 7.48
N PHE A 136 -2.65 -1.37 8.19
CA PHE A 136 -3.88 -0.75 7.65
C PHE A 136 -3.64 0.69 7.16
N THR A 137 -2.93 1.50 7.97
CA THR A 137 -2.63 2.88 7.58
C THR A 137 -1.77 2.94 6.33
N GLU A 138 -0.77 2.04 6.21
CA GLU A 138 0.05 1.97 5.03
C GLU A 138 -0.75 1.60 3.79
N SER A 139 -1.65 0.62 3.88
CA SER A 139 -2.50 0.20 2.75
C SER A 139 -3.27 1.37 2.16
N MET A 140 -3.87 2.19 3.02
CA MET A 140 -4.58 3.41 2.62
C MET A 140 -3.65 4.43 1.96
N MET A 141 -2.47 4.68 2.54
CA MET A 141 -1.53 5.67 2.01
C MET A 141 -0.97 5.25 0.65
N LEU A 142 -0.64 3.97 0.44
CA LEU A 142 -0.20 3.45 -0.86
C LEU A 142 -1.34 3.50 -1.91
N THR A 143 -2.56 3.20 -1.51
CA THR A 143 -3.74 3.30 -2.38
C THR A 143 -3.98 4.77 -2.83
N LEU A 144 -3.87 5.72 -1.91
CA LEU A 144 -3.95 7.15 -2.21
C LEU A 144 -2.78 7.63 -3.07
N LEU A 145 -1.56 7.14 -2.80
CA LEU A 145 -0.36 7.46 -3.59
C LEU A 145 -0.59 7.15 -5.08
N PHE A 146 -1.20 5.99 -5.39
CA PHE A 146 -1.49 5.62 -6.77
C PHE A 146 -2.47 6.60 -7.43
N LEU A 147 -3.60 6.91 -6.78
CA LEU A 147 -4.56 7.87 -7.32
C LEU A 147 -3.91 9.23 -7.57
N LEU A 148 -3.13 9.73 -6.60
CA LEU A 148 -2.43 11.00 -6.70
C LEU A 148 -1.37 10.97 -7.81
N ALA A 149 -0.63 9.88 -7.96
CA ALA A 149 0.34 9.72 -9.05
C ALA A 149 -0.33 9.84 -10.42
N ILE A 150 -1.51 9.24 -10.59
CA ILE A 150 -2.24 9.28 -11.87
C ILE A 150 -2.92 10.63 -12.12
N ARG A 151 -3.46 11.29 -11.07
CA ARG A 151 -4.35 12.45 -11.24
C ARG A 151 -3.74 13.80 -10.88
N SER A 152 -2.70 13.84 -10.04
CA SER A 152 -2.10 15.10 -9.59
C SER A 152 -0.90 15.49 -10.45
N GLU A 153 -0.90 16.73 -10.92
CA GLU A 153 0.31 17.36 -11.44
C GLU A 153 1.08 18.14 -10.37
N GLY A 154 0.41 18.51 -9.26
CA GLY A 154 1.01 19.28 -8.17
C GLY A 154 1.82 18.41 -7.22
N ILE A 155 2.83 19.01 -6.57
CA ILE A 155 3.65 18.36 -5.53
C ILE A 155 2.93 18.35 -4.17
N PHE A 156 2.09 19.37 -3.91
CA PHE A 156 1.47 19.59 -2.61
C PHE A 156 0.66 18.39 -2.07
N PRO A 157 -0.15 17.66 -2.88
CA PRO A 157 -0.84 16.47 -2.38
C PRO A 157 0.11 15.37 -1.87
N PHE A 158 1.29 15.23 -2.47
CA PHE A 158 2.29 14.26 -2.03
C PHE A 158 2.96 14.69 -0.72
N VAL A 159 3.12 16.00 -0.49
CA VAL A 159 3.62 16.54 0.80
C VAL A 159 2.60 16.28 1.91
N ILE A 160 1.31 16.51 1.66
CA ILE A 160 0.25 16.16 2.63
C ILE A 160 0.28 14.67 2.93
N LEU A 161 0.32 13.82 1.89
CA LEU A 161 0.36 12.37 2.07
C LEU A 161 1.60 11.95 2.88
N PHE A 162 2.76 12.56 2.61
CA PHE A 162 3.98 12.31 3.36
C PHE A 162 3.84 12.70 4.84
N ILE A 163 3.27 13.86 5.16
CA ILE A 163 3.05 14.29 6.56
C ILE A 163 2.18 13.29 7.31
N LEU A 164 1.13 12.77 6.66
CA LEU A 164 0.25 11.75 7.25
C LEU A 164 0.95 10.39 7.41
N PHE A 165 1.92 10.08 6.56
CA PHE A 165 2.51 8.74 6.48
C PHE A 165 3.83 8.60 7.25
N VAL A 166 4.57 9.69 7.46
CA VAL A 166 5.91 9.67 8.07
C VAL A 166 5.94 9.14 9.51
N LEU A 167 4.82 9.28 10.22
CA LEU A 167 4.65 8.75 11.58
C LEU A 167 4.02 7.35 11.62
N SER A 168 3.79 6.72 10.47
CA SER A 168 3.25 5.35 10.41
C SER A 168 4.30 4.32 10.03
N ARG A 169 5.19 4.61 9.06
CA ARG A 169 6.20 3.65 8.58
C ARG A 169 7.31 4.31 7.76
N GLU A 170 8.51 3.70 7.70
CA GLU A 170 9.63 4.24 6.89
C GLU A 170 9.35 4.24 5.38
N SER A 171 8.39 3.44 4.94
CA SER A 171 7.94 3.35 3.55
C SER A 171 7.37 4.66 3.01
N CYS A 172 7.07 5.65 3.86
CA CYS A 172 6.77 7.01 3.42
C CYS A 172 7.87 7.61 2.51
N THR A 173 9.12 7.16 2.63
CA THR A 173 10.24 7.55 1.76
C THR A 173 10.00 7.19 0.29
N PHE A 174 9.16 6.19 -0.01
CA PHE A 174 8.77 5.87 -1.39
C PHE A 174 7.92 6.95 -2.06
N ILE A 175 7.26 7.84 -1.29
CA ILE A 175 6.63 9.05 -1.85
C ILE A 175 7.70 9.99 -2.42
N GLY A 176 8.79 10.18 -1.67
CA GLY A 176 9.94 10.98 -2.13
C GLY A 176 10.63 10.34 -3.34
N LEU A 177 10.81 9.01 -3.32
CA LEU A 177 11.35 8.26 -4.46
C LEU A 177 10.48 8.41 -5.70
N PHE A 178 9.16 8.33 -5.57
CA PHE A 178 8.22 8.58 -6.66
C PHE A 178 8.42 9.98 -7.26
N LEU A 179 8.55 11.03 -6.44
CA LEU A 179 8.77 12.39 -6.93
C LEU A 179 10.12 12.54 -7.67
N ILE A 180 11.18 11.88 -7.18
CA ILE A 180 12.47 11.82 -7.88
C ILE A 180 12.30 11.16 -9.26
N LEU A 181 11.69 9.96 -9.30
CA LEU A 181 11.47 9.21 -10.54
C LEU A 181 10.53 9.95 -11.49
N ARG A 182 9.53 10.67 -10.96
CA ARG A 182 8.66 11.57 -11.74
C ARG A 182 9.46 12.72 -12.34
N GLY A 183 10.42 13.28 -11.60
CA GLY A 183 11.31 14.34 -12.08
C GLY A 183 12.26 13.89 -13.18
N VAL A 184 12.80 12.67 -13.06
CA VAL A 184 13.81 12.08 -13.97
C VAL A 184 13.17 11.42 -15.20
N SER A 185 11.99 10.81 -15.08
CA SER A 185 11.34 10.06 -16.17
C SER A 185 11.13 10.83 -17.50
N PRO A 186 10.97 12.17 -17.56
CA PRO A 186 10.96 12.92 -18.82
C PRO A 186 12.22 12.70 -19.68
N ILE A 187 13.37 12.40 -19.09
CA ILE A 187 14.63 12.13 -19.80
C ILE A 187 14.49 10.90 -20.71
N ALA A 188 13.79 9.85 -20.26
CA ALA A 188 13.51 8.66 -21.05
C ALA A 188 12.69 8.95 -22.32
N PHE A 189 12.08 10.14 -22.41
CA PHE A 189 11.29 10.61 -23.54
C PHE A 189 11.95 11.77 -24.30
N GLY A 190 13.24 12.05 -24.06
CA GLY A 190 13.97 13.15 -24.69
C GLY A 190 13.54 14.54 -24.21
N ARG A 191 12.91 14.64 -23.04
CA ARG A 191 12.47 15.90 -22.44
C ARG A 191 13.38 16.31 -21.28
N ARG A 192 13.36 17.60 -20.92
CA ARG A 192 14.10 18.12 -19.77
C ARG A 192 13.56 17.55 -18.46
N MET A 193 14.46 17.31 -17.52
CA MET A 193 14.15 16.89 -16.16
C MET A 193 13.28 17.93 -15.44
N GLU A 194 12.31 17.48 -14.65
CA GLU A 194 11.51 18.37 -13.80
C GLU A 194 12.20 18.53 -12.44
N VAL A 195 13.12 19.50 -12.36
CA VAL A 195 13.95 19.76 -11.18
C VAL A 195 13.11 19.94 -9.92
N ARG A 196 11.95 20.62 -10.01
CA ARG A 196 11.07 20.85 -8.86
C ARG A 196 10.63 19.54 -8.19
N SER A 197 10.15 18.57 -8.96
CA SER A 197 9.74 17.27 -8.43
C SER A 197 10.93 16.50 -7.84
N LEU A 198 12.10 16.55 -8.49
CA LEU A 198 13.33 15.95 -7.97
C LEU A 198 13.76 16.56 -6.63
N THR A 199 13.79 17.89 -6.52
CA THR A 199 14.19 18.59 -5.30
C THR A 199 13.26 18.27 -4.15
N TRP A 200 11.94 18.33 -4.37
CA TRP A 200 10.98 17.97 -3.33
C TRP A 200 11.07 16.49 -2.93
N GLY A 201 11.26 15.59 -3.89
CA GLY A 201 11.48 14.17 -3.59
C GLY A 201 12.70 13.94 -2.71
N GLY A 202 13.83 14.60 -3.00
CA GLY A 202 15.03 14.57 -2.17
C GLY A 202 14.79 15.11 -0.76
N ILE A 203 14.11 16.26 -0.64
CA ILE A 203 13.75 16.85 0.66
C ILE A 203 12.90 15.88 1.49
N LEU A 204 11.85 15.28 0.89
CA LEU A 204 10.98 14.35 1.62
C LEU A 204 11.74 13.10 2.11
N ILE A 205 12.66 12.55 1.32
CA ILE A 205 13.51 11.43 1.77
C ILE A 205 14.37 11.86 2.96
N VAL A 206 15.09 12.98 2.85
CA VAL A 206 15.99 13.46 3.91
C VAL A 206 15.19 13.72 5.20
N VAL A 207 14.05 14.39 5.10
CA VAL A 207 13.16 14.67 6.24
C VAL A 207 12.60 13.38 6.83
N GLY A 208 12.17 12.42 6.02
CA GLY A 208 11.62 11.15 6.50
C GLY A 208 12.64 10.31 7.26
N VAL A 209 13.87 10.23 6.74
CA VAL A 209 15.00 9.57 7.41
C VAL A 209 15.36 10.31 8.70
N ALA A 210 15.45 11.64 8.67
CA ALA A 210 15.77 12.44 9.85
C ALA A 210 14.73 12.28 10.96
N ILE A 211 13.43 12.37 10.65
CA ILE A 211 12.35 12.15 11.62
C ILE A 211 12.45 10.74 12.20
N THR A 212 12.56 9.71 11.35
CA THR A 212 12.67 8.32 11.80
C THR A 212 13.83 8.13 12.77
N GLU A 213 14.99 8.71 12.45
CA GLU A 213 16.19 8.54 13.28
C GLU A 213 16.14 9.34 14.58
N VAL A 214 15.58 10.54 14.55
CA VAL A 214 15.33 11.33 15.76
C VAL A 214 14.38 10.58 16.69
N LEU A 215 13.26 10.05 16.18
CA LEU A 215 12.29 9.30 16.98
C LEU A 215 12.93 8.03 17.58
N ARG A 216 13.71 7.28 16.79
CA ARG A 216 14.44 6.11 17.29
C ARG A 216 15.42 6.48 18.39
N LYS A 217 16.23 7.54 18.23
CA LYS A 217 17.23 7.93 19.23
C LYS A 217 16.62 8.51 20.51
N THR A 218 15.48 9.19 20.41
CA THR A 218 14.90 9.92 21.53
C THR A 218 13.88 9.11 22.31
N LEU A 219 13.12 8.24 21.64
CA LEU A 219 12.01 7.51 22.25
C LEU A 219 12.35 6.04 22.55
N PHE A 220 13.26 5.41 21.81
CA PHE A 220 13.60 4.01 22.03
C PHE A 220 14.42 3.84 23.31
N LYS A 221 13.98 2.92 24.18
CA LYS A 221 14.63 2.56 25.44
C LYS A 221 15.22 1.15 25.37
N ALA A 222 14.41 0.18 24.95
CA ALA A 222 14.80 -1.22 24.80
C ALA A 222 13.79 -1.96 23.90
N SER A 223 14.11 -3.18 23.48
CA SER A 223 13.12 -4.09 22.89
C SER A 223 12.39 -4.86 23.99
N MET A 224 11.09 -5.06 23.84
CA MET A 224 10.30 -5.94 24.72
C MET A 224 10.44 -7.43 24.37
N LEU A 225 11.11 -7.79 23.27
CA LEU A 225 11.35 -9.19 22.92
C LEU A 225 12.44 -9.79 23.84
N PRO A 226 12.22 -10.99 24.41
CA PRO A 226 13.18 -11.65 25.28
C PRO A 226 14.56 -11.80 24.60
N GLY A 227 15.61 -11.34 25.27
CA GLY A 227 17.00 -11.50 24.80
C GLY A 227 17.48 -10.45 23.78
N VAL A 228 16.61 -9.53 23.32
CA VAL A 228 17.01 -8.48 22.36
C VAL A 228 17.61 -7.25 23.07
N GLY A 229 17.09 -6.88 24.25
CA GLY A 229 17.67 -5.82 25.08
C GLY A 229 17.74 -4.46 24.39
N ALA A 230 18.91 -3.83 24.36
CA ALA A 230 19.12 -2.52 23.72
C ALA A 230 19.08 -2.55 22.18
N ASP A 231 18.89 -3.73 21.58
CA ASP A 231 18.76 -3.90 20.13
C ASP A 231 19.98 -3.39 19.32
N THR A 232 21.17 -3.44 19.93
CA THR A 232 22.43 -2.93 19.34
C THR A 232 22.85 -3.70 18.10
N LEU A 233 22.33 -4.91 17.90
CA LEU A 233 22.55 -5.68 16.68
C LEU A 233 21.77 -5.09 15.50
N HIS A 234 20.53 -4.62 15.68
CA HIS A 234 19.77 -3.98 14.62
C HIS A 234 20.19 -2.52 14.35
N GLU A 235 21.15 -1.97 15.09
CA GLU A 235 21.84 -0.74 14.68
C GLU A 235 22.74 -0.95 13.46
N LYS A 236 23.25 -2.17 13.25
CA LYS A 236 24.10 -2.49 12.11
C LYS A 236 23.24 -2.80 10.89
N PHE A 237 23.44 -2.03 9.82
CA PHE A 237 22.69 -2.16 8.55
C PHE A 237 22.74 -3.58 7.96
N GLU A 238 23.84 -4.31 8.17
CA GLU A 238 24.05 -5.69 7.69
C GLU A 238 23.03 -6.70 8.24
N ASN A 239 22.50 -6.48 9.46
CA ASN A 239 21.55 -7.39 10.09
C ASN A 239 20.12 -7.28 9.52
N HIS A 240 19.89 -6.33 8.59
CA HIS A 240 18.61 -6.17 7.91
C HIS A 240 18.58 -6.84 6.54
N PHE A 241 19.66 -7.52 6.11
CA PHE A 241 19.70 -8.19 4.81
C PHE A 241 19.21 -9.64 4.90
N HIS A 242 17.98 -9.87 4.46
CA HIS A 242 17.39 -11.21 4.39
C HIS A 242 17.51 -11.85 3.00
N TYR A 243 18.20 -11.22 2.05
CA TYR A 243 18.30 -11.66 0.64
C TYR A 243 18.59 -13.16 0.46
N LEU A 244 19.57 -13.72 1.17
CA LEU A 244 19.92 -15.15 1.02
C LEU A 244 18.81 -16.06 1.56
N HIS A 245 18.22 -15.69 2.70
CA HIS A 245 17.09 -16.42 3.28
C HIS A 245 15.88 -16.34 2.35
N ASN A 246 15.55 -15.15 1.86
CA ASN A 246 14.43 -14.89 0.97
C ASN A 246 14.61 -15.59 -0.38
N GLY A 247 15.84 -15.68 -0.90
CA GLY A 247 16.14 -16.48 -2.10
C GLY A 247 15.82 -17.96 -1.91
N LYS A 248 16.13 -18.52 -0.73
CA LYS A 248 15.78 -19.90 -0.40
C LYS A 248 14.26 -20.09 -0.27
N VAL A 249 13.58 -19.19 0.46
CA VAL A 249 12.11 -19.22 0.61
C VAL A 249 11.42 -19.10 -0.76
N PHE A 250 11.92 -18.22 -1.63
CA PHE A 250 11.37 -18.02 -2.96
C PHE A 250 11.50 -19.25 -3.87
N LEU A 251 12.62 -19.98 -3.80
CA LEU A 251 12.88 -21.15 -4.64
C LEU A 251 12.25 -22.43 -4.12
N VAL A 252 12.24 -22.63 -2.80
CA VAL A 252 11.79 -23.88 -2.16
C VAL A 252 10.33 -23.81 -1.74
N GLY A 253 9.76 -22.60 -1.70
CA GLY A 253 8.43 -22.33 -1.15
C GLY A 253 8.44 -22.25 0.37
N SER A 254 7.38 -21.66 0.94
CA SER A 254 7.12 -21.67 2.37
C SER A 254 6.04 -22.70 2.71
N LYS A 255 5.99 -23.15 3.96
CA LYS A 255 4.98 -24.12 4.39
C LYS A 255 3.60 -23.45 4.42
N GLY A 256 2.75 -23.73 3.42
CA GLY A 256 1.32 -23.41 3.44
C GLY A 256 0.85 -22.23 2.59
N TYR A 257 1.76 -21.41 2.04
CA TYR A 257 1.42 -20.29 1.16
C TYR A 257 2.35 -20.23 -0.05
N ASP A 258 1.81 -19.88 -1.23
CA ASP A 258 2.62 -19.66 -2.44
C ASP A 258 3.11 -18.20 -2.48
N ILE A 259 4.04 -17.91 -1.57
CA ILE A 259 4.61 -16.57 -1.37
C ILE A 259 5.35 -16.10 -2.63
N SER A 260 6.01 -17.04 -3.32
CA SER A 260 6.69 -16.79 -4.58
C SER A 260 5.71 -16.30 -5.64
N LEU A 261 4.51 -16.87 -5.70
CA LEU A 261 3.46 -16.42 -6.61
C LEU A 261 2.98 -14.99 -6.31
N ILE A 262 2.71 -14.64 -5.04
CA ILE A 262 2.32 -13.26 -4.68
C ILE A 262 3.41 -12.27 -5.07
N TYR A 263 4.64 -12.57 -4.67
CA TYR A 263 5.78 -11.71 -4.93
C TYR A 263 6.00 -11.52 -6.44
N ALA A 264 5.97 -12.61 -7.20
CA ALA A 264 6.12 -12.59 -8.66
C ALA A 264 4.98 -11.81 -9.33
N MET A 265 3.74 -11.98 -8.87
CA MET A 265 2.58 -11.24 -9.36
C MET A 265 2.76 -9.73 -9.13
N LEU A 266 3.12 -9.31 -7.90
CA LEU A 266 3.36 -7.91 -7.57
C LEU A 266 4.47 -7.33 -8.46
N MET A 267 5.61 -8.02 -8.57
CA MET A 267 6.72 -7.61 -9.43
C MET A 267 6.28 -7.46 -10.88
N LEU A 268 5.57 -8.45 -11.43
CA LEU A 268 5.13 -8.45 -12.82
C LEU A 268 4.15 -7.32 -13.11
N VAL A 269 3.18 -7.07 -12.23
CA VAL A 269 2.20 -5.98 -12.43
C VAL A 269 2.87 -4.61 -12.37
N PHE A 270 3.78 -4.36 -11.43
CA PHE A 270 4.46 -3.06 -11.36
C PHE A 270 5.50 -2.85 -12.47
N LEU A 271 6.17 -3.93 -12.92
CA LEU A 271 7.01 -3.88 -14.12
C LEU A 271 6.18 -3.63 -15.38
N ALA A 272 5.02 -4.27 -15.52
CA ALA A 272 4.08 -4.00 -16.60
C ALA A 272 3.59 -2.55 -16.56
N CYS A 273 3.33 -2.02 -15.36
CA CYS A 273 2.97 -0.62 -15.15
C CYS A 273 4.07 0.34 -15.65
N ALA A 274 5.32 0.10 -15.25
CA ALA A 274 6.48 0.86 -15.73
C ALA A 274 6.63 0.77 -17.25
N TYR A 275 6.52 -0.44 -17.82
CA TYR A 275 6.64 -0.67 -19.25
C TYR A 275 5.55 0.05 -20.06
N VAL A 276 4.28 -0.03 -19.64
CA VAL A 276 3.17 0.71 -20.27
C VAL A 276 3.39 2.21 -20.14
N GLY A 277 3.84 2.69 -18.97
CA GLY A 277 4.20 4.08 -18.76
C GLY A 277 5.28 4.57 -19.73
N TYR A 278 6.30 3.76 -19.98
CA TYR A 278 7.34 4.06 -20.96
C TYR A 278 6.79 4.08 -22.39
N ARG A 279 6.04 3.05 -22.80
CA ARG A 279 5.46 2.91 -24.14
C ARG A 279 4.49 4.04 -24.50
N GLU A 280 3.70 4.48 -23.53
CA GLU A 280 2.71 5.55 -23.71
C GLU A 280 3.27 6.95 -23.42
N LYS A 281 4.57 7.06 -23.08
CA LYS A 281 5.21 8.32 -22.66
C LYS A 281 4.49 8.98 -21.47
N ALA A 282 3.87 8.17 -20.63
CA ALA A 282 3.13 8.57 -19.44
C ALA A 282 4.08 8.59 -18.23
N ARG A 283 4.75 9.73 -18.04
CA ARG A 283 5.81 9.92 -17.02
C ARG A 283 5.40 9.50 -15.60
N ASN A 284 4.19 9.84 -15.16
CA ASN A 284 3.75 9.51 -13.81
C ASN A 284 3.50 8.00 -13.67
N LEU A 285 2.96 7.34 -14.71
CA LEU A 285 2.75 5.90 -14.73
C LEU A 285 4.08 5.14 -14.72
N LEU A 286 5.06 5.62 -15.50
CA LEU A 286 6.43 5.08 -15.47
C LEU A 286 7.04 5.23 -14.07
N ALA A 287 6.95 6.43 -13.47
CA ALA A 287 7.50 6.70 -12.15
C ALA A 287 6.87 5.85 -11.04
N ILE A 288 5.54 5.74 -10.99
CA ILE A 288 4.87 4.93 -9.96
C ILE A 288 5.13 3.44 -10.17
N GLY A 289 5.18 2.97 -11.42
CA GLY A 289 5.55 1.59 -11.74
C GLY A 289 6.94 1.23 -11.20
N ILE A 290 7.97 2.05 -11.51
CA ILE A 290 9.33 1.84 -11.00
C ILE A 290 9.36 1.95 -9.47
N THR A 291 8.67 2.93 -8.89
CA THR A 291 8.63 3.12 -7.42
C THR A 291 8.10 1.87 -6.73
N MET A 292 6.99 1.31 -7.22
CA MET A 292 6.39 0.12 -6.63
C MET A 292 7.19 -1.14 -6.92
N THR A 293 7.87 -1.24 -8.06
CA THR A 293 8.85 -2.32 -8.29
C THR A 293 9.98 -2.26 -7.28
N LEU A 294 10.53 -1.07 -7.00
CA LEU A 294 11.59 -0.90 -6.00
C LEU A 294 11.07 -1.14 -4.58
N TYR A 295 9.81 -0.78 -4.31
CA TYR A 295 9.13 -1.12 -3.06
C TYR A 295 9.06 -2.64 -2.87
N THR A 296 8.55 -3.37 -3.86
CA THR A 296 8.48 -4.84 -3.80
C THR A 296 9.87 -5.46 -3.66
N LEU A 297 10.86 -4.95 -4.40
CA LEU A 297 12.25 -5.40 -4.27
C LEU A 297 12.82 -5.16 -2.87
N SER A 298 12.44 -4.06 -2.22
CA SER A 298 12.86 -3.77 -0.85
C SER A 298 12.33 -4.79 0.16
N ILE A 299 11.14 -5.37 -0.06
CA ILE A 299 10.64 -6.49 0.75
C ILE A 299 11.55 -7.71 0.59
N PHE A 300 12.01 -8.00 -0.62
CA PHE A 300 12.91 -9.13 -0.86
C PHE A 300 14.30 -8.94 -0.24
N ILE A 301 14.78 -7.70 -0.12
CA ILE A 301 16.10 -7.42 0.45
C ILE A 301 16.03 -7.31 1.97
N PHE A 302 15.05 -6.58 2.48
CA PHE A 302 14.96 -6.16 3.89
C PHE A 302 13.82 -6.77 4.67
N GLY A 303 12.78 -7.27 4.00
CA GLY A 303 11.67 -7.95 4.63
C GLY A 303 11.97 -9.42 4.87
N VAL A 304 11.18 -10.05 5.72
CA VAL A 304 11.15 -11.50 5.91
C VAL A 304 10.08 -12.04 4.97
N LEU A 305 10.48 -12.69 3.86
CA LEU A 305 9.58 -12.96 2.72
C LEU A 305 8.37 -13.81 3.13
N ASP A 306 8.53 -14.67 4.14
CA ASP A 306 7.48 -15.52 4.70
C ASP A 306 6.46 -14.79 5.59
N GLU A 307 6.72 -13.54 5.97
CA GLU A 307 5.73 -12.67 6.60
C GLU A 307 4.78 -12.08 5.55
N VAL A 308 3.72 -12.82 5.21
CA VAL A 308 2.76 -12.43 4.16
C VAL A 308 2.08 -11.06 4.39
N ARG A 309 2.04 -10.57 5.64
CA ARG A 309 1.60 -9.20 5.97
C ARG A 309 2.39 -8.11 5.25
N LEU A 310 3.62 -8.36 4.80
CA LEU A 310 4.42 -7.35 4.09
C LEU A 310 3.81 -7.01 2.72
N TYR A 311 2.99 -7.90 2.15
CA TYR A 311 2.29 -7.69 0.89
C TYR A 311 0.88 -7.10 1.05
N GLN A 312 0.30 -7.26 2.25
CA GLN A 312 -1.07 -6.84 2.54
C GLN A 312 -1.31 -5.34 2.28
N PRO A 313 -0.40 -4.40 2.59
CA PRO A 313 -0.57 -3.00 2.25
C PRO A 313 -0.56 -2.68 0.75
N MET A 314 -0.17 -3.64 -0.10
CA MET A 314 -0.08 -3.45 -1.53
C MET A 314 -1.36 -3.88 -2.28
N THR A 315 -2.34 -4.47 -1.59
CA THR A 315 -3.54 -5.07 -2.20
C THR A 315 -4.40 -4.04 -2.95
N GLY A 316 -4.64 -2.88 -2.32
CA GLY A 316 -5.42 -1.79 -2.89
C GLY A 316 -4.73 -1.16 -4.11
N ILE A 317 -3.46 -0.77 -3.96
CA ILE A 317 -2.67 -0.21 -5.08
C ILE A 317 -2.50 -1.23 -6.23
N LEU A 318 -2.32 -2.51 -5.94
CA LEU A 318 -2.25 -3.55 -6.97
C LEU A 318 -3.56 -3.62 -7.76
N SER A 319 -4.69 -3.67 -7.08
CA SER A 319 -6.02 -3.74 -7.70
C SER A 319 -6.29 -2.51 -8.58
N LEU A 320 -5.94 -1.31 -8.09
CA LEU A 320 -6.02 -0.08 -8.89
C LEU A 320 -5.08 -0.11 -10.09
N THR A 321 -3.86 -0.63 -9.94
CA THR A 321 -2.88 -0.73 -11.02
C THR A 321 -3.38 -1.63 -12.14
N VAL A 322 -3.85 -2.85 -11.80
CA VAL A 322 -4.39 -3.79 -12.79
C VAL A 322 -5.57 -3.18 -13.54
N LEU A 323 -6.51 -2.57 -12.81
CA LEU A 323 -7.66 -1.92 -13.43
C LEU A 323 -7.25 -0.76 -14.34
N TYR A 324 -6.35 0.10 -13.89
CA TYR A 324 -5.88 1.23 -14.69
C TYR A 324 -5.19 0.74 -15.97
N LEU A 325 -4.28 -0.24 -15.85
CA LEU A 325 -3.57 -0.80 -16.99
C LEU A 325 -4.51 -1.43 -18.00
N LEU A 326 -5.48 -2.25 -17.56
CA LEU A 326 -6.40 -2.91 -18.47
C LEU A 326 -7.42 -1.94 -19.09
N PHE A 327 -7.99 -1.03 -18.29
CA PHE A 327 -9.19 -0.28 -18.68
C PHE A 327 -8.93 1.14 -19.16
N GLU A 328 -7.94 1.83 -18.59
CA GLU A 328 -7.73 3.27 -18.82
C GLU A 328 -6.56 3.59 -19.76
N THR A 329 -5.57 2.69 -19.90
CA THR A 329 -4.44 2.90 -20.83
C THR A 329 -4.78 2.52 -22.28
N GLY A 330 -4.09 3.12 -23.25
CA GLY A 330 -4.30 2.82 -24.67
C GLY A 330 -3.87 1.39 -25.03
N SER A 331 -2.81 0.90 -24.39
CA SER A 331 -2.26 -0.45 -24.55
C SER A 331 -3.22 -1.49 -23.98
N GLY A 332 -3.81 -1.23 -22.81
CA GLY A 332 -4.83 -2.11 -22.24
C GLY A 332 -6.08 -2.20 -23.07
N GLN A 333 -6.56 -1.07 -23.60
CA GLN A 333 -7.72 -1.04 -24.51
C GLN A 333 -7.48 -1.87 -25.77
N LYS A 334 -6.30 -1.74 -26.41
CA LYS A 334 -5.93 -2.56 -27.57
C LYS A 334 -5.85 -4.04 -27.20
N TRP A 335 -5.17 -4.38 -26.12
CA TRP A 335 -5.04 -5.78 -25.67
C TRP A 335 -6.41 -6.41 -25.37
N ARG A 336 -7.32 -5.70 -24.71
CA ARG A 336 -8.68 -6.18 -24.44
C ARG A 336 -9.48 -6.39 -25.72
N ALA A 337 -9.40 -5.47 -26.70
CA ALA A 337 -10.08 -5.62 -27.97
C ALA A 337 -9.63 -6.88 -28.74
N THR A 338 -8.34 -7.24 -28.63
CA THR A 338 -7.79 -8.43 -29.27
C THR A 338 -8.10 -9.72 -28.51
N ASN A 339 -7.90 -9.75 -27.19
CA ASN A 339 -7.89 -10.99 -26.40
C ASN A 339 -9.20 -11.24 -25.64
N LEU A 340 -9.94 -10.19 -25.31
CA LEU A 340 -11.18 -10.26 -24.54
C LEU A 340 -12.31 -9.50 -25.27
N PRO A 341 -12.66 -9.88 -26.51
CA PRO A 341 -13.60 -9.12 -27.33
C PRO A 341 -14.99 -9.04 -26.67
N PHE A 342 -15.37 -10.01 -25.83
CA PHE A 342 -16.61 -9.97 -25.06
C PHE A 342 -16.66 -8.83 -24.04
N LEU A 343 -15.53 -8.43 -23.45
CA LEU A 343 -15.45 -7.25 -22.58
C LEU A 343 -15.53 -5.92 -23.35
N THR A 344 -15.34 -5.96 -24.67
CA THR A 344 -15.44 -4.78 -25.54
C THR A 344 -16.80 -4.63 -26.22
N ARG A 345 -17.65 -5.67 -26.21
CA ARG A 345 -19.03 -5.58 -26.70
C ARG A 345 -19.88 -4.78 -25.72
N ARG A 346 -20.55 -3.75 -26.24
CA ARG A 346 -21.37 -2.76 -25.51
C ARG A 346 -22.26 -3.45 -24.46
N GLY A 347 -21.99 -3.20 -23.18
CA GLY A 347 -22.79 -3.72 -22.06
C GLY A 347 -22.08 -3.70 -20.71
N TRP A 348 -20.74 -3.74 -20.71
CA TRP A 348 -19.91 -3.66 -19.50
C TRP A 348 -19.04 -2.40 -19.44
N SER A 349 -19.15 -1.53 -20.46
CA SER A 349 -18.33 -0.32 -20.64
C SER A 349 -19.05 0.98 -20.31
#